data_AF-A0AAV0SWW1-F1
#
_entry.id   AF-A0AAV0SWW1-F1
#
_cell.length_a   1.000
_cell.length_b   1.000
_cell.length_c   1.000
_cell.angle_alpha   90.00
_cell.angle_beta   90.00
_cell.angle_gamma   90.00
#
_symmetry.space_group_name_H-M   'P 1'
#
loop_
_entity.id
_entity.type
_entity.pdbx_description
1 polymer ?
#
loop_
_entity_poly.entity_id
_entity_poly.type
_entity_poly.pdbx_seq_one_letter_code
_entity_poly.pdbx_strand_id
1 'polypeptide(L)'
;MESLASETELSPAASYPPNDSKWEIFARNYRVTEFVLSIFMYGFAFFFATIQVAQREIPNIEVQLNSTMSIWARDPTINQKELAQQVPMTALIGVGAFAPLLINLFINYVLPKFHNVRVIAHDTRDFLLTIVLSTSMATLLTQFTKNMTGRFRPCFYDMCNWNYDVVWDGVTNLCQNPSGEKEGRKSFPSGHASFAFATMLVLTLYLLGRSSINCANRSETIMRGGRKMLKLFLCFIPTFLASWVAVTRSIDNWHHYADILAGSIIGAVSACLAYSYNYASIFHSKHAGVPWQGYHAISKGKHTSSNIGITYSSSGNFGQEGGLVKPPAAHNDYVVNVHNRINAGN
;
A
#
# COMPACT_ATOMS: atom_id res chain seq x y z
N MET A 1 18.12 52.34 22.76
CA MET A 1 19.22 51.85 21.91
C MET A 1 19.29 50.35 22.19
N GLU A 2 18.50 49.57 21.43
CA GLU A 2 19.02 48.64 20.38
C GLU A 2 19.61 47.37 21.03
N SER A 3 19.32 46.12 20.66
CA SER A 3 18.73 45.55 19.45
C SER A 3 18.35 44.07 19.72
N LEU A 4 17.12 43.73 19.36
CA LEU A 4 16.63 42.52 18.67
C LEU A 4 17.53 41.28 18.41
N ALA A 5 16.95 40.13 18.76
CA ALA A 5 16.86 38.83 18.04
C ALA A 5 18.13 38.05 17.62
N SER A 6 18.20 36.79 18.05
CA SER A 6 18.35 35.63 17.14
C SER A 6 18.00 34.33 17.86
N GLU A 7 16.80 33.80 17.56
CA GLU A 7 16.51 32.38 17.73
C GLU A 7 17.41 31.60 16.77
N THR A 8 18.33 30.80 17.29
CA THR A 8 19.11 29.87 16.46
C THR A 8 18.25 28.63 16.22
N GLU A 9 17.50 28.63 15.11
CA GLU A 9 16.92 27.42 14.53
C GLU A 9 18.04 26.39 14.31
N LEU A 10 17.98 25.28 15.06
CA LEU A 10 18.83 24.12 14.80
C LEU A 10 18.28 23.38 13.57
N SER A 11 18.66 23.85 12.39
CA SER A 11 18.44 23.12 11.13
C SER A 11 19.26 21.82 11.13
N PRO A 12 18.66 20.64 10.90
CA PRO A 12 19.42 19.41 10.74
C PRO A 12 19.98 19.40 9.32
N ALA A 13 21.10 20.10 9.11
CA ALA A 13 21.89 19.99 7.89
C ALA A 13 22.50 18.59 7.83
N ALA A 14 21.79 17.65 7.21
CA ALA A 14 22.41 16.46 6.67
C ALA A 14 23.55 16.93 5.75
N SER A 15 24.78 16.47 6.00
CA SER A 15 25.95 16.81 5.17
C SER A 15 25.68 16.44 3.71
N TYR A 16 25.34 17.45 2.90
CA TYR A 16 25.04 17.31 1.48
C TYR A 16 26.35 17.19 0.69
N PRO A 17 26.39 16.39 -0.40
CA PRO A 17 27.56 16.37 -1.28
C PRO A 17 27.80 17.80 -1.83
N PRO A 18 29.06 18.24 -1.90
CA PRO A 18 29.40 19.67 -2.01
C PRO A 18 29.07 20.33 -3.36
N ASN A 19 28.35 19.65 -4.27
CA ASN A 19 28.10 20.15 -5.62
C ASN A 19 26.69 19.87 -6.16
N ASP A 20 25.73 19.50 -5.30
CA ASP A 20 24.33 19.32 -5.75
C ASP A 20 23.70 20.69 -6.07
N SER A 21 23.09 20.79 -7.25
CA SER A 21 22.26 21.91 -7.63
C SER A 21 21.06 22.07 -6.67
N LYS A 22 20.53 23.30 -6.55
CA LYS A 22 19.31 23.56 -5.74
C LYS A 22 18.14 22.64 -6.13
N TRP A 23 18.05 22.28 -7.41
CA TRP A 23 17.04 21.35 -7.93
C TRP A 23 17.25 19.91 -7.45
N GLU A 24 18.49 19.41 -7.40
CA GLU A 24 18.78 18.05 -6.92
C GLU A 24 18.49 17.91 -5.42
N ILE A 25 18.80 18.94 -4.63
CA ILE A 25 18.44 18.98 -3.21
C ILE A 25 16.91 18.95 -3.03
N PHE A 26 16.18 19.76 -3.79
CA PHE A 26 14.71 19.76 -3.77
C PHE A 26 14.14 18.41 -4.19
N ALA A 27 14.59 17.86 -5.33
CA ALA A 27 14.12 16.59 -5.86
C ALA A 27 14.33 15.44 -4.88
N ARG A 28 15.48 15.40 -4.20
CA ARG A 28 15.79 14.41 -3.16
C ARG A 28 14.94 14.62 -1.89
N ASN A 29 14.75 15.86 -1.45
CA ASN A 29 13.98 16.17 -0.25
C ASN A 29 12.48 15.89 -0.43
N TYR A 30 11.93 15.98 -1.64
CA TYR A 30 10.52 15.68 -1.91
C TYR A 30 10.30 14.34 -2.63
N ARG A 31 11.38 13.56 -2.85
CA ARG A 31 11.33 12.26 -3.54
C ARG A 31 10.65 12.33 -4.91
N VAL A 32 10.90 13.45 -5.62
CA VAL A 32 10.21 13.79 -6.86
C VAL A 32 10.46 12.73 -7.92
N THR A 33 11.70 12.24 -8.01
CA THR A 33 12.08 11.19 -8.96
C THR A 33 11.27 9.91 -8.76
N GLU A 34 11.10 9.46 -7.51
CA GLU A 34 10.32 8.25 -7.22
C GLU A 34 8.83 8.42 -7.54
N PHE A 35 8.25 9.60 -7.28
CA PHE A 35 6.88 9.90 -7.69
C PHE A 35 6.72 9.90 -9.21
N VAL A 36 7.63 10.57 -9.93
CA VAL A 36 7.59 10.64 -11.40
C VAL A 36 7.71 9.24 -12.01
N LEU A 37 8.63 8.41 -11.53
CA LEU A 37 8.79 7.04 -12.00
C LEU A 37 7.56 6.19 -11.71
N SER A 38 6.93 6.35 -10.54
CA SER A 38 5.71 5.64 -10.19
C SER A 38 4.54 6.04 -11.09
N ILE A 39 4.39 7.35 -11.37
CA ILE A 39 3.38 7.86 -12.31
C ILE A 39 3.65 7.37 -13.73
N PHE A 40 4.90 7.34 -14.18
CA PHE A 40 5.27 6.80 -15.49
C PHE A 40 4.92 5.32 -15.59
N MET A 41 5.19 4.54 -14.54
CA MET A 41 4.79 3.14 -14.47
C MET A 41 3.26 2.96 -14.53
N TYR A 42 2.49 3.82 -13.84
CA TYR A 42 1.03 3.84 -13.96
C TYR A 42 0.58 4.19 -15.39
N GLY A 43 1.21 5.19 -16.01
CA GLY A 43 1.02 5.57 -17.41
C GLY A 43 1.26 4.40 -18.36
N PHE A 44 2.33 3.64 -18.13
CA PHE A 44 2.67 2.46 -18.92
C PHE A 44 1.65 1.32 -18.77
N ALA A 45 0.93 1.25 -17.64
CA ALA A 45 -0.18 0.32 -17.50
C ALA A 45 -1.35 0.65 -18.45
N PHE A 46 -1.60 1.93 -18.75
CA PHE A 46 -2.59 2.34 -19.75
C PHE A 46 -2.18 1.93 -21.16
N PHE A 47 -0.89 2.01 -21.50
CA PHE A 47 -0.39 1.48 -22.77
C PHE A 47 -0.82 0.01 -22.92
N PHE A 48 -0.56 -0.83 -21.91
CA PHE A 48 -1.03 -2.21 -21.93
C PHE A 48 -2.55 -2.32 -22.02
N ALA A 49 -3.31 -1.46 -21.33
CA ALA A 49 -4.78 -1.45 -21.40
C ALA A 49 -5.33 -1.18 -22.81
N THR A 50 -4.57 -0.51 -23.68
CA THR A 50 -4.93 -0.25 -25.08
C THR A 50 -4.60 -1.41 -26.02
N ILE A 51 -3.71 -2.33 -25.63
CA ILE A 51 -3.36 -3.50 -26.44
C ILE A 51 -4.60 -4.37 -26.65
N GLN A 52 -4.69 -4.97 -27.83
CA GLN A 52 -5.76 -5.91 -28.15
C GLN A 52 -5.70 -7.13 -27.22
N VAL A 53 -6.87 -7.55 -26.76
CA VAL A 53 -7.00 -8.74 -25.93
C VAL A 53 -6.71 -9.96 -26.79
N ALA A 54 -5.89 -10.89 -26.27
CA ALA A 54 -5.63 -12.17 -26.91
C ALA A 54 -6.95 -12.89 -27.25
N GLN A 55 -7.11 -13.25 -28.51
CA GLN A 55 -8.31 -13.94 -29.01
C GLN A 55 -8.12 -15.44 -28.88
N ARG A 56 -8.59 -16.01 -27.76
CA ARG A 56 -8.69 -17.47 -27.62
C ARG A 56 -9.90 -18.00 -28.36
N GLU A 57 -9.81 -19.21 -28.87
CA GLU A 57 -10.97 -19.92 -29.40
C GLU A 57 -12.03 -20.10 -28.31
N ILE A 58 -13.30 -19.97 -28.70
CA ILE A 58 -14.42 -20.13 -27.76
C ILE A 58 -14.49 -21.62 -27.39
N PRO A 59 -14.48 -21.96 -26.08
CA PRO A 59 -14.50 -23.35 -25.66
C PRO A 59 -15.79 -24.03 -26.13
N ASN A 60 -15.62 -25.15 -26.82
CA ASN A 60 -16.68 -26.01 -27.31
C ASN A 60 -16.58 -27.38 -26.64
N ILE A 61 -17.71 -28.07 -26.55
CA ILE A 61 -17.79 -29.44 -26.05
C ILE A 61 -18.42 -30.26 -27.16
N GLU A 62 -17.65 -31.16 -27.77
CA GLU A 62 -18.19 -32.11 -28.72
C GLU A 62 -18.93 -33.22 -27.97
N VAL A 63 -20.19 -33.43 -28.31
CA VAL A 63 -21.01 -34.52 -27.78
C VAL A 63 -21.32 -35.47 -28.92
N GLN A 64 -20.70 -36.65 -28.89
CA GLN A 64 -21.01 -37.72 -29.85
C GLN A 64 -22.34 -38.38 -29.49
N LEU A 65 -23.29 -38.34 -30.44
CA LEU A 65 -24.59 -38.99 -30.28
C LEU A 65 -24.58 -40.41 -30.84
N ASN A 66 -23.82 -40.63 -31.92
CA ASN A 66 -23.59 -41.94 -32.53
C ASN A 66 -22.23 -41.93 -33.27
N SER A 67 -21.92 -43.01 -34.00
CA SER A 67 -20.64 -43.16 -34.73
C SER A 67 -20.45 -42.20 -35.91
N THR A 68 -21.49 -41.50 -36.36
CA THR A 68 -21.46 -40.60 -37.54
C THR A 68 -21.96 -39.18 -37.25
N MET A 69 -22.44 -38.89 -36.05
CA MET A 69 -23.08 -37.63 -35.67
C MET A 69 -22.56 -37.16 -34.32
N SER A 70 -21.94 -35.98 -34.35
CA SER A 70 -21.65 -35.18 -33.16
C SER A 70 -22.42 -33.87 -33.20
N ILE A 71 -22.70 -33.35 -32.01
CA ILE A 71 -23.26 -32.02 -31.81
C ILE A 71 -22.31 -31.22 -30.92
N TRP A 72 -22.36 -29.90 -31.04
CA TRP A 72 -21.53 -29.01 -30.25
C TRP A 72 -22.35 -28.34 -29.15
N ALA A 73 -21.86 -28.48 -27.92
CA ALA A 73 -22.41 -27.81 -26.76
C ALA A 73 -21.49 -26.66 -26.34
N ARG A 74 -22.11 -25.58 -25.86
CA ARG A 74 -21.41 -24.44 -25.28
C ARG A 74 -20.91 -24.80 -23.88
N ASP A 75 -19.76 -24.28 -23.52
CA ASP A 75 -19.22 -24.44 -22.17
C ASP A 75 -20.14 -23.79 -21.10
N PRO A 76 -20.72 -24.57 -20.17
CA PRO A 76 -21.63 -24.05 -19.15
C PRO A 76 -20.93 -23.14 -18.13
N THR A 77 -19.60 -23.21 -17.99
CA THR A 77 -18.84 -22.39 -17.03
C THR A 77 -18.82 -20.90 -17.40
N ILE A 78 -19.10 -20.57 -18.67
CA ILE A 78 -19.12 -19.20 -19.20
C ILE A 78 -20.52 -18.76 -19.68
N ASN A 79 -21.57 -19.47 -19.25
CA ASN A 79 -22.98 -19.23 -19.59
C ASN A 79 -23.84 -18.73 -18.40
N GLN A 80 -23.21 -18.08 -17.42
CA GLN A 80 -23.92 -17.38 -16.35
C GLN A 80 -24.52 -16.06 -16.87
N LYS A 81 -25.49 -15.51 -16.14
CA LYS A 81 -26.02 -14.17 -16.43
C LYS A 81 -25.10 -13.08 -15.91
N GLU A 82 -24.96 -12.00 -16.68
CA GLU A 82 -24.33 -10.76 -16.25
C GLU A 82 -25.20 -10.12 -15.17
N LEU A 83 -24.61 -9.92 -13.98
CA LEU A 83 -25.25 -9.20 -12.90
C LEU A 83 -24.61 -7.83 -12.71
N ALA A 84 -25.39 -6.88 -12.22
CA ALA A 84 -24.89 -5.54 -11.89
C ALA A 84 -23.77 -5.62 -10.85
N GLN A 85 -22.69 -4.87 -11.09
CA GLN A 85 -21.56 -4.84 -10.16
C GLN A 85 -21.97 -4.18 -8.85
N GLN A 86 -21.90 -4.91 -7.74
CA GLN A 86 -22.15 -4.34 -6.41
C GLN A 86 -21.14 -3.24 -6.06
N VAL A 87 -19.91 -3.39 -6.53
CA VAL A 87 -18.84 -2.40 -6.34
C VAL A 87 -18.28 -2.01 -7.70
N PRO A 88 -18.77 -0.91 -8.30
CA PRO A 88 -18.23 -0.37 -9.54
C PRO A 88 -16.76 0.02 -9.39
N MET A 89 -15.99 -0.11 -10.47
CA MET A 89 -14.56 0.22 -10.47
C MET A 89 -14.30 1.69 -10.07
N THR A 90 -15.14 2.62 -10.51
CA THR A 90 -15.04 4.05 -10.17
C THR A 90 -15.19 4.30 -8.67
N ALA A 91 -16.17 3.67 -8.04
CA ALA A 91 -16.38 3.73 -6.60
C ALA A 91 -15.19 3.13 -5.84
N LEU A 92 -14.68 1.98 -6.32
CA LEU A 92 -13.51 1.35 -5.73
C LEU A 92 -12.26 2.23 -5.80
N ILE A 93 -12.00 2.87 -6.95
CA ILE A 93 -10.88 3.81 -7.12
C ILE A 93 -11.02 4.99 -6.17
N GLY A 94 -12.23 5.58 -6.08
CA GLY A 94 -12.53 6.66 -5.15
C GLY A 94 -12.24 6.27 -3.70
N VAL A 95 -12.84 5.18 -3.21
CA VAL A 95 -12.63 4.69 -1.84
C VAL A 95 -11.17 4.31 -1.59
N GLY A 96 -10.53 3.64 -2.55
CA GLY A 96 -9.13 3.21 -2.47
C GLY A 96 -8.12 4.35 -2.46
N ALA A 97 -8.46 5.51 -3.03
CA ALA A 97 -7.62 6.70 -2.97
C ALA A 97 -7.92 7.55 -1.71
N PHE A 98 -9.20 7.84 -1.46
CA PHE A 98 -9.59 8.77 -0.41
C PHE A 98 -9.51 8.16 1.00
N ALA A 99 -9.93 6.90 1.20
CA ALA A 99 -9.93 6.34 2.55
C ALA A 99 -8.51 6.23 3.15
N PRO A 100 -7.49 5.71 2.44
CA PRO A 100 -6.12 5.69 2.97
C PRO A 100 -5.57 7.08 3.22
N LEU A 101 -5.82 8.05 2.32
CA LEU A 101 -5.39 9.43 2.48
C LEU A 101 -6.00 10.09 3.72
N LEU A 102 -7.32 9.99 3.88
CA LEU A 102 -8.03 10.57 5.03
C LEU A 102 -7.58 9.95 6.34
N ILE A 103 -7.39 8.63 6.38
CA ILE A 103 -6.90 7.93 7.58
C ILE A 103 -5.46 8.34 7.90
N ASN A 104 -4.58 8.47 6.89
CA ASN A 104 -3.21 8.95 7.09
C ASN A 104 -3.21 10.37 7.67
N LEU A 105 -3.98 11.29 7.09
CA LEU A 105 -4.09 12.67 7.56
C LEU A 105 -4.66 12.73 8.98
N PHE A 106 -5.69 11.93 9.27
CA PHE A 106 -6.25 11.84 10.62
C PHE A 106 -5.20 11.40 11.64
N ILE A 107 -4.45 10.32 11.35
CA ILE A 107 -3.42 9.79 12.26
C ILE A 107 -2.26 10.77 12.45
N ASN A 108 -1.89 11.55 11.43
CA ASN A 108 -0.75 12.47 11.49
C ASN A 108 -1.09 13.85 12.06
N TYR A 109 -2.30 14.38 11.83
CA TYR A 109 -2.64 15.77 12.17
C TYR A 109 -3.75 15.92 13.21
N VAL A 110 -4.63 14.94 13.34
CA VAL A 110 -5.80 15.02 14.24
C VAL A 110 -5.57 14.21 15.51
N LEU A 111 -5.17 12.94 15.37
CA LEU A 111 -4.95 12.02 16.48
C LEU A 111 -3.94 12.54 17.54
N PRO A 112 -2.82 13.19 17.17
CA PRO A 112 -1.87 13.74 18.14
C PRO A 112 -2.46 14.86 19.02
N LYS A 113 -3.56 15.50 18.59
CA LYS A 113 -4.25 16.54 19.39
C LYS A 113 -5.05 15.95 20.55
N PHE A 114 -5.44 14.68 20.45
CA PHE A 114 -6.29 14.00 21.45
C PHE A 114 -5.56 12.90 22.21
N HIS A 115 -4.49 12.34 21.62
CA HIS A 115 -3.75 11.22 22.18
C HIS A 115 -2.25 11.39 22.00
N ASN A 116 -1.47 10.91 22.98
CA ASN A 116 -0.01 10.87 22.90
C ASN A 116 0.44 9.84 21.85
N VAL A 117 0.58 10.30 20.61
CA VAL A 117 0.99 9.53 19.44
C VAL A 117 2.30 10.13 18.91
N ARG A 118 3.22 9.26 18.49
CA ARG A 118 4.47 9.72 17.88
C ARG A 118 4.18 10.37 16.53
N VAL A 119 4.55 11.64 16.39
CA VAL A 119 4.53 12.38 15.12
C VAL A 119 5.84 12.07 14.38
N ILE A 120 5.73 11.69 13.11
CA ILE A 120 6.86 11.33 12.26
C ILE A 120 6.89 12.34 11.11
N ALA A 121 8.03 13.03 10.95
CA ALA A 121 8.21 13.96 9.85
C ALA A 121 8.13 13.24 8.49
N HIS A 122 7.48 13.87 7.52
CA HIS A 122 7.31 13.40 6.14
C HIS A 122 6.55 12.06 5.95
N ASP A 123 5.92 11.52 7.00
CA ASP A 123 5.17 10.25 6.91
C ASP A 123 4.04 10.28 5.87
N THR A 124 3.31 11.40 5.75
CA THR A 124 2.27 11.55 4.72
C THR A 124 2.84 11.45 3.30
N ARG A 125 4.00 12.06 3.03
CA ARG A 125 4.63 11.98 1.71
C ARG A 125 5.04 10.55 1.38
N ASP A 126 5.70 9.86 2.32
CA ASP A 126 6.16 8.48 2.12
C ASP A 126 4.98 7.50 2.01
N PHE A 127 3.89 7.73 2.74
CA PHE A 127 2.65 6.96 2.61
C PHE A 127 2.01 7.15 1.23
N LEU A 128 1.89 8.39 0.76
CA LEU A 128 1.33 8.68 -0.56
C LEU A 128 2.17 8.02 -1.66
N LEU A 129 3.50 8.10 -1.57
CA LEU A 129 4.39 7.42 -2.50
C LEU A 129 4.18 5.90 -2.48
N THR A 130 3.97 5.32 -1.29
CA THR A 130 3.71 3.89 -1.13
C THR A 130 2.42 3.46 -1.82
N ILE A 131 1.33 4.22 -1.66
CA ILE A 131 0.04 3.95 -2.32
C ILE A 131 0.16 4.08 -3.83
N VAL A 132 0.79 5.15 -4.33
CA VAL A 132 0.99 5.36 -5.77
C VAL A 132 1.84 4.24 -6.35
N LEU A 133 2.96 3.89 -5.72
CA LEU A 133 3.84 2.80 -6.17
C LEU A 133 3.11 1.45 -6.19
N SER A 134 2.39 1.11 -5.11
CA SER A 134 1.65 -0.15 -4.99
C SER A 134 0.56 -0.28 -6.06
N THR A 135 -0.26 0.75 -6.24
CA THR A 135 -1.32 0.76 -7.24
C THR A 135 -0.77 0.75 -8.66
N SER A 136 0.37 1.41 -8.90
CA SER A 136 1.05 1.40 -10.20
C SER A 136 1.57 0.00 -10.56
N MET A 137 2.21 -0.70 -9.63
CA MET A 137 2.68 -2.08 -9.87
C MET A 137 1.50 -3.02 -10.10
N ALA A 138 0.47 -2.95 -9.25
CA ALA A 138 -0.69 -3.81 -9.37
C ALA A 138 -1.45 -3.58 -10.68
N THR A 139 -1.63 -2.32 -11.08
CA THR A 139 -2.32 -1.95 -12.33
C THR A 139 -1.53 -2.41 -13.55
N LEU A 140 -0.21 -2.18 -13.56
CA LEU A 140 0.66 -2.62 -14.65
C LEU A 140 0.58 -4.12 -14.87
N LEU A 141 0.80 -4.91 -13.81
CA LEU A 141 0.75 -6.37 -13.89
C LEU A 141 -0.65 -6.87 -14.28
N THR A 142 -1.70 -6.29 -13.69
CA THR A 142 -3.08 -6.68 -14.00
C THR A 142 -3.41 -6.42 -15.47
N GLN A 143 -3.13 -5.22 -16.00
CA GLN A 143 -3.48 -4.85 -17.38
C GLN A 143 -2.66 -5.66 -18.40
N PHE A 144 -1.36 -5.84 -18.14
CA PHE A 144 -0.50 -6.69 -18.94
C PHE A 144 -1.06 -8.11 -19.03
N THR A 145 -1.27 -8.79 -17.90
CA THR A 145 -1.75 -10.18 -17.88
C THR A 145 -3.18 -10.30 -18.43
N LYS A 146 -4.04 -9.32 -18.17
CA LYS A 146 -5.43 -9.31 -18.65
C LYS A 146 -5.53 -9.31 -20.16
N ASN A 147 -4.73 -8.49 -20.85
CA ASN A 147 -4.78 -8.43 -22.30
C ASN A 147 -4.00 -9.58 -22.95
N MET A 148 -2.98 -10.14 -22.30
CA MET A 148 -2.24 -11.29 -22.83
C MET A 148 -2.98 -12.62 -22.69
N THR A 149 -3.84 -12.79 -21.67
CA THR A 149 -4.44 -14.11 -21.38
C THR A 149 -5.74 -14.39 -22.13
N GLY A 150 -6.59 -13.39 -22.40
CA GLY A 150 -7.82 -13.58 -23.16
C GLY A 150 -8.84 -14.55 -22.54
N ARG A 151 -8.83 -14.73 -21.21
CA ARG A 151 -9.73 -15.66 -20.52
C ARG A 151 -11.17 -15.14 -20.52
N PHE A 152 -12.10 -16.00 -20.87
CA PHE A 152 -13.55 -15.73 -20.82
C PHE A 152 -14.06 -15.55 -19.39
N ARG A 153 -15.01 -14.62 -19.21
CA ARG A 153 -15.75 -14.41 -17.96
C ARG A 153 -16.86 -15.46 -17.79
N PRO A 154 -17.32 -15.72 -16.55
CA PRO A 154 -18.45 -16.61 -16.32
C PRO A 154 -19.74 -16.19 -17.05
N CYS A 155 -19.93 -14.91 -17.33
CA CYS A 155 -21.08 -14.35 -18.05
C CYS A 155 -20.77 -13.94 -19.51
N PHE A 156 -19.79 -14.58 -20.15
CA PHE A 156 -19.33 -14.22 -21.50
C PHE A 156 -20.46 -14.18 -22.55
N TYR A 157 -21.28 -15.24 -22.63
CA TYR A 157 -22.33 -15.33 -23.66
C TYR A 157 -23.41 -14.27 -23.49
N ASP A 158 -23.72 -13.88 -22.25
CA ASP A 158 -24.68 -12.83 -21.94
C ASP A 158 -24.11 -11.46 -22.32
N MET A 159 -22.87 -11.16 -21.93
CA MET A 159 -22.18 -9.90 -22.26
C MET A 159 -22.10 -9.66 -23.78
N CYS A 160 -21.78 -10.70 -24.56
CA CYS A 160 -21.61 -10.56 -25.99
C CYS A 160 -22.91 -10.67 -26.80
N ASN A 161 -24.08 -10.82 -26.16
CA ASN A 161 -25.36 -11.10 -26.80
C ASN A 161 -25.24 -12.25 -27.81
N TRP A 162 -24.92 -13.44 -27.32
CA TRP A 162 -24.79 -14.63 -28.17
C TRP A 162 -26.09 -14.90 -28.94
N ASN A 163 -26.01 -15.27 -30.23
CA ASN A 163 -27.19 -15.66 -31.01
C ASN A 163 -27.61 -17.10 -30.69
N TYR A 164 -28.80 -17.27 -30.12
CA TYR A 164 -29.37 -18.56 -29.74
C TYR A 164 -30.30 -19.16 -30.81
N ASP A 165 -30.62 -18.41 -31.86
CA ASP A 165 -31.55 -18.85 -32.91
C ASP A 165 -30.89 -19.80 -33.92
N VAL A 166 -29.56 -19.90 -33.89
CA VAL A 166 -28.76 -20.71 -34.81
C VAL A 166 -28.16 -21.89 -34.05
N VAL A 167 -28.30 -23.09 -34.62
CA VAL A 167 -27.58 -24.28 -34.13
C VAL A 167 -26.09 -24.07 -34.33
N TRP A 168 -25.33 -24.10 -33.23
CA TRP A 168 -23.91 -23.81 -33.27
C TRP A 168 -23.11 -24.97 -33.85
N ASP A 169 -22.18 -24.65 -34.75
CA ASP A 169 -21.24 -25.57 -35.40
C ASP A 169 -19.97 -25.84 -34.57
N GLY A 170 -19.90 -25.28 -33.35
CA GLY A 170 -18.76 -25.40 -32.44
C GLY A 170 -17.61 -24.43 -32.72
N VAL A 171 -17.63 -23.68 -33.83
CA VAL A 171 -16.48 -22.88 -34.28
C VAL A 171 -16.86 -21.43 -34.56
N THR A 172 -18.02 -21.20 -35.17
CA THR A 172 -18.46 -19.87 -35.59
C THR A 172 -18.71 -18.97 -34.37
N ASN A 173 -18.15 -17.76 -34.39
CA ASN A 173 -18.45 -16.76 -33.37
C ASN A 173 -19.83 -16.14 -33.63
N LEU A 174 -20.78 -16.43 -32.74
CA LEU A 174 -22.17 -15.95 -32.82
C LEU A 174 -22.44 -14.75 -31.88
N CYS A 175 -21.41 -14.11 -31.34
CA CYS A 175 -21.56 -12.87 -30.56
C CYS A 175 -22.08 -11.71 -31.43
N GLN A 176 -23.09 -10.99 -30.95
CA GLN A 176 -23.68 -9.83 -31.65
C GLN A 176 -23.15 -8.48 -31.13
N ASN A 177 -22.53 -8.45 -29.94
CA ASN A 177 -21.99 -7.23 -29.32
C ASN A 177 -20.45 -7.29 -29.22
N PRO A 178 -19.70 -6.60 -30.11
CA PRO A 178 -18.25 -6.60 -30.09
C PRO A 178 -17.64 -6.01 -28.82
N SER A 179 -18.30 -5.02 -28.21
CA SER A 179 -17.82 -4.39 -26.97
C SER A 179 -17.93 -5.34 -25.78
N GLY A 180 -19.05 -6.06 -25.70
CA GLY A 180 -19.30 -7.10 -24.71
C GLY A 180 -18.39 -8.31 -24.88
N GLU A 181 -18.11 -8.72 -26.13
CA GLU A 181 -17.12 -9.77 -26.39
C GLU A 181 -15.72 -9.37 -25.89
N LYS A 182 -15.28 -8.14 -26.22
CA LYS A 182 -13.97 -7.63 -25.78
C LYS A 182 -13.84 -7.60 -24.26
N GLU A 183 -14.89 -7.19 -23.55
CA GLU A 183 -14.90 -7.16 -22.08
C GLU A 183 -15.03 -8.57 -21.47
N GLY A 184 -15.83 -9.42 -22.11
CA GLY A 184 -16.03 -10.82 -21.75
C GLY A 184 -14.75 -11.65 -21.85
N ARG A 185 -13.78 -11.26 -22.69
CA ARG A 185 -12.45 -11.90 -22.81
C ARG A 185 -11.41 -11.39 -21.81
N LYS A 186 -11.79 -10.49 -20.90
CA LYS A 186 -10.88 -9.87 -19.91
C LYS A 186 -11.09 -10.42 -18.50
N SER A 187 -11.26 -11.73 -18.32
CA SER A 187 -11.53 -12.29 -16.99
C SER A 187 -10.30 -12.34 -16.08
N PHE A 188 -9.18 -12.89 -16.55
CA PHE A 188 -8.01 -13.13 -15.69
C PHE A 188 -6.94 -12.05 -15.85
N PRO A 189 -6.37 -11.47 -14.78
CA PRO A 189 -6.81 -11.52 -13.38
C PRO A 189 -7.90 -10.47 -13.10
N SER A 190 -8.53 -10.56 -11.91
CA SER A 190 -9.52 -9.57 -11.47
C SER A 190 -8.85 -8.23 -11.10
N GLY A 191 -9.25 -7.17 -11.80
CA GLY A 191 -8.75 -5.81 -11.54
C GLY A 191 -9.30 -5.18 -10.26
N HIS A 192 -10.55 -5.52 -9.88
CA HIS A 192 -11.09 -5.06 -8.60
C HIS A 192 -10.36 -5.68 -7.43
N ALA A 193 -10.09 -6.98 -7.48
CA ALA A 193 -9.36 -7.67 -6.42
C ALA A 193 -7.92 -7.12 -6.30
N SER A 194 -7.19 -6.96 -7.41
CA SER A 194 -5.82 -6.44 -7.37
C SER A 194 -5.75 -5.01 -6.86
N PHE A 195 -6.62 -4.12 -7.31
CA PHE A 195 -6.64 -2.73 -6.84
C PHE A 195 -7.07 -2.63 -5.36
N ALA A 196 -8.08 -3.39 -4.95
CA ALA A 196 -8.56 -3.39 -3.57
C ALA A 196 -7.46 -3.86 -2.60
N PHE A 197 -6.77 -4.96 -2.91
CA PHE A 197 -5.65 -5.42 -2.09
C PHE A 197 -4.45 -4.48 -2.15
N ALA A 198 -4.12 -3.89 -3.30
CA ALA A 198 -3.01 -2.94 -3.42
C ALA A 198 -3.20 -1.70 -2.50
N THR A 199 -4.40 -1.15 -2.45
CA THR A 199 -4.69 0.05 -1.63
C THR A 199 -4.91 -0.30 -0.17
N MET A 200 -5.81 -1.23 0.11
CA MET A 200 -6.23 -1.54 1.48
C MET A 200 -5.17 -2.30 2.27
N LEU A 201 -4.37 -3.17 1.63
CA LEU A 201 -3.30 -3.85 2.35
C LEU A 201 -2.17 -2.88 2.72
N VAL A 202 -1.85 -1.89 1.87
CA VAL A 202 -0.92 -0.82 2.25
C VAL A 202 -1.44 -0.08 3.48
N LEU A 203 -2.74 0.27 3.50
CA LEU A 203 -3.36 0.91 4.66
C LEU A 203 -3.27 0.02 5.90
N THR A 204 -3.58 -1.28 5.80
CA THR A 204 -3.45 -2.25 6.90
C THR A 204 -2.00 -2.30 7.42
N LEU A 205 -1.00 -2.42 6.54
CA LEU A 205 0.41 -2.48 6.91
C LEU A 205 0.86 -1.18 7.61
N TYR A 206 0.41 -0.02 7.11
CA TYR A 206 0.65 1.27 7.74
C TYR A 206 0.03 1.37 9.14
N LEU A 207 -1.24 0.97 9.30
CA LEU A 207 -1.91 0.95 10.60
C LEU A 207 -1.20 0.02 11.59
N LEU A 208 -0.76 -1.16 11.14
CA LEU A 208 0.02 -2.10 11.95
C LEU A 208 1.34 -1.46 12.39
N GLY A 209 2.09 -0.85 11.46
CA GLY A 209 3.33 -0.12 11.75
C GLY A 209 3.13 0.98 12.80
N ARG A 210 2.14 1.85 12.60
CA ARG A 210 1.80 2.93 13.55
C ARG A 210 1.36 2.38 14.91
N SER A 211 0.58 1.31 14.93
CA SER A 211 0.15 0.68 16.18
C SER A 211 1.34 0.14 16.98
N SER A 212 2.34 -0.44 16.31
CA SER A 212 3.55 -0.99 16.92
C SER A 212 4.40 0.10 17.57
N ILE A 213 4.69 1.19 16.83
CA ILE A 213 5.48 2.33 17.33
C ILE A 213 4.84 2.97 18.56
N ASN A 214 3.51 3.14 18.55
CA ASN A 214 2.79 3.77 19.64
C ASN A 214 2.61 2.85 20.86
N CYS A 215 2.91 1.55 20.75
CA CYS A 215 2.76 0.59 21.86
C CYS A 215 4.10 0.23 22.54
N ALA A 216 5.25 0.69 22.04
CA ALA A 216 6.57 0.28 22.52
C ALA A 216 6.90 0.66 23.98
N ASN A 217 6.22 1.64 24.59
CA ASN A 217 6.59 2.24 25.89
C ASN A 217 5.53 2.12 27.01
N ARG A 218 4.75 1.04 27.14
CA ARG A 218 3.84 0.89 28.31
C ARG A 218 3.85 -0.50 28.97
N SER A 219 3.51 -0.50 30.25
CA SER A 219 3.48 -1.63 31.21
C SER A 219 2.53 -2.79 30.84
N GLU A 220 2.82 -3.97 31.41
CA GLU A 220 2.21 -5.29 31.24
C GLU A 220 0.98 -5.46 32.18
N THR A 221 -0.22 -5.70 31.66
CA THR A 221 -1.42 -6.03 32.47
C THR A 221 -2.41 -6.87 31.65
N ILE A 222 -3.17 -7.77 32.27
CA ILE A 222 -4.05 -8.76 31.58
C ILE A 222 -5.14 -8.10 30.71
N MET A 223 -5.71 -6.96 31.13
CA MET A 223 -6.66 -6.17 30.31
C MET A 223 -6.06 -5.61 29.00
N ARG A 224 -4.74 -5.70 28.81
CA ARG A 224 -4.01 -5.31 27.59
C ARG A 224 -4.11 -6.35 26.49
N GLY A 225 -4.27 -7.64 26.82
CA GLY A 225 -4.39 -8.72 25.83
C GLY A 225 -5.58 -8.48 24.90
N GLY A 226 -6.76 -8.24 25.47
CA GLY A 226 -7.96 -7.88 24.74
C GLY A 226 -7.82 -6.59 23.94
N ARG A 227 -7.24 -5.52 24.52
CA ARG A 227 -7.01 -4.24 23.80
C ARG A 227 -6.03 -4.39 22.64
N LYS A 228 -5.00 -5.24 22.76
CA LYS A 228 -4.02 -5.51 21.70
C LYS A 228 -4.68 -6.30 20.56
N MET A 229 -5.50 -7.30 20.88
CA MET A 229 -6.29 -8.05 19.90
C MET A 229 -7.30 -7.15 19.18
N LEU A 230 -8.00 -6.28 19.92
CA LEU A 230 -8.93 -5.32 19.31
C LEU A 230 -8.20 -4.36 18.36
N LYS A 231 -7.05 -3.81 18.76
CA LYS A 231 -6.24 -2.97 17.86
C LYS A 231 -5.79 -3.71 16.61
N LEU A 232 -5.36 -4.97 16.75
CA LEU A 232 -4.99 -5.81 15.63
C LEU A 232 -6.19 -5.97 14.68
N PHE A 233 -7.35 -6.34 15.22
CA PHE A 233 -8.59 -6.48 14.45
C PHE A 233 -8.96 -5.18 13.71
N LEU A 234 -8.90 -4.03 14.37
CA LEU A 234 -9.15 -2.72 13.76
C LEU A 234 -8.17 -2.42 12.62
N CYS A 235 -6.89 -2.79 12.75
CA CYS A 235 -5.91 -2.61 11.68
C CYS A 235 -6.21 -3.46 10.44
N PHE A 236 -6.89 -4.61 10.59
CA PHE A 236 -7.24 -5.51 9.49
C PHE A 236 -8.58 -5.19 8.80
N ILE A 237 -9.38 -4.25 9.33
CA ILE A 237 -10.64 -3.80 8.69
C ILE A 237 -10.45 -3.45 7.20
N PRO A 238 -9.41 -2.70 6.78
CA PRO A 238 -9.21 -2.43 5.36
C PRO A 238 -9.03 -3.71 4.52
N THR A 239 -8.27 -4.69 5.01
CA THR A 239 -8.09 -5.96 4.30
C THR A 239 -9.40 -6.77 4.23
N PHE A 240 -10.23 -6.73 5.27
CA PHE A 240 -11.57 -7.33 5.21
C PHE A 240 -12.45 -6.66 4.15
N LEU A 241 -12.37 -5.33 4.01
CA LEU A 241 -13.07 -4.61 2.95
C LEU A 241 -12.56 -5.04 1.56
N ALA A 242 -11.25 -5.22 1.39
CA ALA A 242 -10.70 -5.74 0.13
C ALA A 242 -11.18 -7.17 -0.19
N SER A 243 -11.22 -8.05 0.81
CA SER A 243 -11.78 -9.40 0.67
C SER A 243 -13.26 -9.37 0.30
N TRP A 244 -14.05 -8.47 0.90
CA TRP A 244 -15.46 -8.30 0.55
C TRP A 244 -15.62 -7.87 -0.92
N VAL A 245 -14.87 -6.86 -1.37
CA VAL A 245 -14.85 -6.43 -2.79
C VAL A 245 -14.47 -7.61 -3.70
N ALA A 246 -13.46 -8.41 -3.32
CA ALA A 246 -13.06 -9.60 -4.08
C ALA A 246 -14.20 -10.63 -4.19
N VAL A 247 -14.91 -10.92 -3.10
CA VAL A 247 -16.05 -11.85 -3.07
C VAL A 247 -17.22 -11.34 -3.91
N THR A 248 -17.48 -10.03 -3.94
CA THR A 248 -18.56 -9.50 -4.82
C THR A 248 -18.34 -9.86 -6.30
N ARG A 249 -17.09 -10.07 -6.75
CA ARG A 249 -16.81 -10.45 -8.14
C ARG A 249 -17.26 -11.85 -8.53
N SER A 250 -17.34 -12.77 -7.57
CA SER A 250 -17.95 -14.08 -7.81
C SER A 250 -19.48 -14.00 -7.71
N ILE A 251 -20.01 -13.20 -6.80
CA ILE A 251 -21.47 -13.00 -6.66
C ILE A 251 -22.05 -12.38 -7.93
N ASP A 252 -21.35 -11.40 -8.52
CA ASP A 252 -21.82 -10.67 -9.70
C ASP A 252 -21.60 -11.48 -11.02
N ASN A 253 -21.03 -12.70 -10.96
CA ASN A 253 -20.61 -13.51 -12.13
C ASN A 253 -19.54 -12.88 -13.03
N TRP A 254 -18.81 -11.86 -12.56
CA TRP A 254 -17.79 -11.18 -13.36
C TRP A 254 -16.50 -11.99 -13.45
N HIS A 255 -16.16 -12.79 -12.43
CA HIS A 255 -14.87 -13.47 -12.35
C HIS A 255 -14.97 -14.86 -11.73
N HIS A 256 -14.11 -15.77 -12.19
CA HIS A 256 -13.87 -17.06 -11.53
C HIS A 256 -13.04 -16.87 -10.26
N TYR A 257 -13.12 -17.82 -9.33
CA TYR A 257 -12.32 -17.80 -8.10
C TYR A 257 -10.81 -17.69 -8.35
N ALA A 258 -10.29 -18.34 -9.40
CA ALA A 258 -8.88 -18.24 -9.78
C ALA A 258 -8.49 -16.81 -10.23
N ASP A 259 -9.38 -16.11 -10.95
CA ASP A 259 -9.16 -14.73 -11.39
C ASP A 259 -9.10 -13.78 -10.18
N ILE A 260 -9.96 -14.01 -9.19
CA ILE A 260 -10.04 -13.26 -7.94
C ILE A 260 -8.80 -13.52 -7.07
N LEU A 261 -8.39 -14.77 -6.93
CA LEU A 261 -7.20 -15.15 -6.16
C LEU A 261 -5.92 -14.55 -6.77
N ALA A 262 -5.73 -14.70 -8.09
CA ALA A 262 -4.58 -14.13 -8.78
C ALA A 262 -4.55 -12.59 -8.68
N GLY A 263 -5.71 -11.93 -8.84
CA GLY A 263 -5.82 -10.50 -8.63
C GLY A 263 -5.42 -10.09 -7.22
N SER A 264 -5.98 -10.77 -6.20
CA SER A 264 -5.64 -10.54 -4.79
C SER A 264 -4.14 -10.70 -4.51
N ILE A 265 -3.51 -11.74 -5.06
CA ILE A 265 -2.06 -11.98 -4.91
C ILE A 265 -1.25 -10.85 -5.55
N ILE A 266 -1.59 -10.43 -6.78
CA ILE A 266 -0.91 -9.31 -7.45
C ILE A 266 -0.99 -8.05 -6.60
N GLY A 267 -2.18 -7.73 -6.08
CA GLY A 267 -2.39 -6.58 -5.20
C GLY A 267 -1.59 -6.68 -3.90
N ALA A 268 -1.64 -7.84 -3.25
CA ALA A 268 -0.95 -8.06 -1.97
C ALA A 268 0.57 -8.01 -2.11
N VAL A 269 1.14 -8.65 -3.14
CA VAL A 269 2.58 -8.58 -3.42
C VAL A 269 3.01 -7.15 -3.73
N SER A 270 2.25 -6.43 -4.55
CA SER A 270 2.52 -5.02 -4.87
C SER A 270 2.50 -4.13 -3.62
N ALA A 271 1.53 -4.33 -2.72
CA ALA A 271 1.46 -3.64 -1.44
C ALA A 271 2.65 -3.95 -0.54
N CYS A 272 3.02 -5.23 -0.39
CA CYS A 272 4.16 -5.64 0.43
C CYS A 272 5.50 -5.08 -0.09
N LEU A 273 5.73 -5.12 -1.41
CA LEU A 273 6.93 -4.58 -2.03
C LEU A 273 7.01 -3.05 -1.90
N ALA A 274 5.92 -2.34 -2.21
CA ALA A 274 5.88 -0.89 -2.09
C ALA A 274 6.03 -0.43 -0.63
N TYR A 275 5.40 -1.14 0.32
CA TYR A 275 5.54 -0.87 1.74
C TYR A 275 6.99 -1.11 2.19
N SER A 276 7.59 -2.24 1.83
CA SER A 276 8.98 -2.58 2.21
C SER A 276 10.00 -1.61 1.61
N TYR A 277 9.71 -1.03 0.44
CA TYR A 277 10.54 -0.01 -0.19
C TYR A 277 10.54 1.33 0.57
N ASN A 278 9.43 1.69 1.22
CA ASN A 278 9.26 2.99 1.88
C ASN A 278 9.36 2.92 3.42
N TYR A 279 9.00 1.80 4.02
CA TYR A 279 8.89 1.58 5.45
C TYR A 279 9.72 0.39 5.92
N ALA A 280 10.26 0.49 7.13
CA ALA A 280 10.90 -0.63 7.81
C ALA A 280 9.90 -1.74 8.15
N SER A 281 10.37 -2.99 8.06
CA SER A 281 9.56 -4.20 8.27
C SER A 281 8.78 -4.16 9.58
N ILE A 282 7.48 -4.48 9.50
CA ILE A 282 6.57 -4.55 10.66
C ILE A 282 6.98 -5.61 11.69
N PHE A 283 7.82 -6.58 11.30
CA PHE A 283 8.28 -7.65 12.17
C PHE A 283 9.50 -7.27 13.01
N HIS A 284 10.11 -6.11 12.76
CA HIS A 284 11.27 -5.64 13.52
C HIS A 284 10.85 -4.72 14.68
N SER A 285 10.83 -5.26 15.91
CA SER A 285 10.28 -4.61 17.12
C SER A 285 10.77 -3.17 17.37
N LYS A 286 12.03 -2.84 17.06
CA LYS A 286 12.60 -1.50 17.34
C LYS A 286 12.28 -0.42 16.29
N HIS A 287 11.89 -0.80 15.08
CA HIS A 287 11.77 0.12 13.93
C HIS A 287 10.53 -0.10 13.04
N ALA A 288 9.65 -1.03 13.42
CA ALA A 288 8.47 -1.40 12.65
C ALA A 288 7.65 -0.18 12.21
N GLY A 289 7.48 0.01 10.89
CA GLY A 289 6.63 1.07 10.34
C GLY A 289 7.20 2.49 10.40
N VAL A 290 8.49 2.66 10.67
CA VAL A 290 9.18 3.94 10.46
C VAL A 290 9.62 4.05 9.00
N PRO A 291 9.38 5.18 8.30
CA PRO A 291 9.93 5.37 6.96
C PRO A 291 11.46 5.25 6.93
N TRP A 292 12.04 4.66 5.88
CA TRP A 292 13.48 4.42 5.81
C TRP A 292 14.32 5.69 5.92
N GLN A 293 13.87 6.82 5.36
CA GLN A 293 14.57 8.10 5.51
C GLN A 293 14.64 8.54 6.98
N GLY A 294 13.55 8.35 7.73
CA GLY A 294 13.53 8.58 9.18
C GLY A 294 14.45 7.62 9.94
N TYR A 295 14.48 6.34 9.56
CA TYR A 295 15.40 5.36 10.13
C TYR A 295 16.87 5.74 9.92
N HIS A 296 17.25 6.09 8.68
CA HIS A 296 18.62 6.50 8.35
C HIS A 296 19.01 7.80 9.04
N ALA A 297 18.09 8.75 9.22
CA ALA A 297 18.34 9.96 10.01
C ALA A 297 18.61 9.63 11.49
N ILE A 298 17.83 8.72 12.09
CA ILE A 298 18.04 8.26 13.47
C ILE A 298 19.36 7.50 13.62
N SER A 299 19.72 6.66 12.64
CA SER A 299 20.98 5.89 12.63
C SER A 299 22.21 6.78 12.47
N LYS A 300 22.15 7.78 11.56
CA LYS A 300 23.22 8.76 11.39
C LYS A 300 23.42 9.61 12.63
N GLY A 301 22.34 10.09 13.26
CA GLY A 301 22.42 10.86 14.50
C GLY A 301 23.09 10.10 15.65
N LYS A 302 22.85 8.78 15.77
CA LYS A 302 23.55 7.93 16.76
C LYS A 302 25.06 7.81 16.49
N HIS A 303 25.46 7.73 15.23
CA HIS A 303 26.88 7.68 14.84
C HIS A 303 27.60 9.02 15.04
N THR A 304 26.91 10.15 14.84
CA THR A 304 27.50 11.48 15.07
C THR A 304 27.65 11.75 16.57
N SER A 305 26.69 11.36 17.41
CA SER A 305 26.80 11.47 18.87
C SER A 305 27.85 10.53 19.48
N SER A 306 28.17 9.39 18.86
CA SER A 306 29.25 8.51 19.35
C SER A 306 30.65 8.97 18.96
N ASN A 307 30.79 9.82 17.94
CA ASN A 307 32.09 10.32 17.46
C ASN A 307 32.53 11.65 18.09
N ILE A 308 31.64 12.33 18.83
CA ILE A 308 32.01 13.49 19.67
C ILE A 308 32.43 12.95 21.04
N GLY A 309 33.54 12.22 21.06
CA GLY A 309 34.24 11.83 22.28
C GLY A 309 34.98 13.05 22.85
N ILE A 310 34.49 13.54 23.98
CA ILE A 310 35.04 14.63 24.78
C ILE A 310 36.54 14.40 25.04
N THR A 311 37.38 15.32 24.55
CA THR A 311 38.79 15.38 24.94
C THR A 311 38.88 16.00 26.33
N TYR A 312 39.23 15.21 27.34
CA TYR A 312 39.58 15.74 28.66
C TYR A 312 41.05 16.19 28.64
N SER A 313 41.27 17.50 28.67
CA SER A 313 42.56 18.09 29.01
C SER A 313 42.80 17.90 30.52
N SER A 314 43.79 17.08 30.85
CA SER A 314 44.26 16.85 32.22
C SER A 314 45.12 18.03 32.69
N SER A 315 44.69 18.70 33.76
CA SER A 315 45.55 19.52 34.60
C SER A 315 45.02 19.59 36.03
N GLY A 316 45.81 19.09 36.99
CA GLY A 316 45.81 19.57 38.39
C GLY A 316 45.12 18.69 39.46
N ASN A 317 45.95 17.91 40.17
CA ASN A 317 45.95 17.56 41.61
C ASN A 317 44.66 17.65 42.47
N PHE A 318 44.36 16.57 43.21
CA PHE A 318 44.54 16.37 44.67
C PHE A 318 43.44 15.45 45.27
N GLY A 319 43.83 14.49 46.13
CA GLY A 319 42.99 14.01 47.25
C GLY A 319 42.11 12.76 47.07
N GLN A 320 42.64 11.62 47.54
CA GLN A 320 42.03 10.56 48.38
C GLN A 320 40.56 10.06 48.25
N GLU A 321 40.50 8.72 48.29
CA GLU A 321 39.51 7.80 48.90
C GLU A 321 38.16 7.46 48.22
N GLY A 322 38.07 6.18 47.81
CA GLY A 322 37.01 5.27 48.26
C GLY A 322 35.67 5.26 47.51
N GLY A 323 35.41 4.17 46.76
CA GLY A 323 34.05 3.73 46.44
C GLY A 323 33.80 3.33 45.00
N LEU A 324 33.54 2.04 44.78
CA LEU A 324 33.15 1.45 43.50
C LEU A 324 31.74 1.96 43.09
N VAL A 325 31.64 2.89 42.14
CA VAL A 325 30.36 3.39 41.59
C VAL A 325 30.12 2.83 40.19
N LYS A 326 28.97 2.16 40.04
CA LYS A 326 28.41 1.58 38.81
C LYS A 326 28.04 2.72 37.82
N PRO A 327 28.29 2.61 36.50
CA PRO A 327 27.96 3.69 35.57
C PRO A 327 26.43 3.81 35.37
N PRO A 328 25.88 5.05 35.25
CA PRO A 328 24.46 5.26 35.02
C PRO A 328 24.09 4.95 33.56
N ALA A 329 22.93 4.33 33.38
CA ALA A 329 22.32 4.08 32.08
C ALA A 329 21.94 5.41 31.42
N ALA A 330 22.52 5.71 30.25
CA ALA A 330 22.18 6.89 29.46
C ALA A 330 20.77 6.73 28.85
N HIS A 331 19.83 7.48 29.40
CA HIS A 331 18.46 7.62 28.91
C HIS A 331 18.38 8.96 28.14
N ASN A 332 18.16 8.92 26.82
CA ASN A 332 17.87 10.11 26.02
C ASN A 332 16.69 9.81 25.10
N ASP A 333 15.48 10.10 25.58
CA ASP A 333 14.26 10.19 24.78
C ASP A 333 13.88 11.68 24.69
N TYR A 334 13.93 12.24 23.48
CA TYR A 334 13.36 13.57 23.22
C TYR A 334 11.84 13.44 23.11
N VAL A 335 11.15 13.70 24.22
CA VAL A 335 9.70 13.94 24.24
C VAL A 335 9.51 15.46 24.19
N VAL A 336 9.14 16.00 23.03
CA VAL A 336 8.69 17.39 22.93
C VAL A 336 7.27 17.47 23.49
N ASN A 337 7.16 17.94 24.73
CA ASN A 337 5.89 18.13 25.42
C ASN A 337 5.43 19.58 25.22
N VAL A 338 4.51 19.81 24.29
CA VAL A 338 3.94 21.14 24.02
C VAL A 338 2.74 21.35 24.93
N HIS A 339 2.95 21.52 26.24
CA HIS A 339 1.94 22.03 27.17
C HIS A 339 2.65 22.68 28.37
N ASN A 340 3.03 23.95 28.22
CA ASN A 340 3.07 24.94 29.30
C ASN A 340 3.45 26.30 28.72
N ARG A 341 2.45 27.13 28.44
CA ARG A 341 2.64 28.57 28.23
C ARG A 341 1.51 29.34 28.92
N ILE A 342 1.35 29.17 30.23
CA ILE A 342 0.56 30.08 31.06
C ILE A 342 1.24 30.18 32.44
N ASN A 343 1.53 31.43 32.84
CA ASN A 343 1.96 31.93 34.17
C ASN A 343 3.44 31.81 34.56
N ALA A 344 4.16 32.94 34.53
CA ALA A 344 4.57 33.68 35.73
C ALA A 344 5.51 34.84 35.36
N GLY A 345 4.99 36.07 35.40
CA GLY A 345 5.78 37.28 35.55
C GLY A 345 5.44 37.88 36.91
N ASN A 346 6.46 38.07 37.74
CA ASN A 346 6.50 39.00 38.86
C ASN A 346 7.65 39.95 38.60
#